data_AF-A0A3D3CFH4-F1
#
_entry.id   AF-A0A3D3CFH4-F1
#
_cell.length_a   1.000
_cell.length_b   1.000
_cell.length_c   1.000
_cell.angle_alpha   90.00
_cell.angle_beta   90.00
_cell.angle_gamma   90.00
#
_symmetry.space_group_name_H-M   'P 1'
#
loop_
_entity.id
_entity.type
_entity.pdbx_description
1 polymer ?
#
loop_
_entity_poly.entity_id
_entity_poly.type
_entity_poly.pdbx_seq_one_letter_code
_entity_poly.pdbx_strand_id
1 'polypeptide(L)'
;KTALAVNIAQFGGGPVGEKGLVLIFSLEMAAEQLVQRMLGAEARVNIHDLRTGSFPKGAWDDLADAAGRLSQSPIFIDDSSMLSTLELRARCRRFKAQYKRLGLIVVDYLQLMNSSKKIESKQQEVAEISRSLKAVARELEVPVIALSQLSRAVESRNEKKPQLSDLRDSGAIEQDA
;
A
#
# COMPACT_ATOMS: atom_id res chain seq x y z
N LYS A 1 8.67 3.00 -1.42
CA LYS A 1 7.64 1.97 -1.69
C LYS A 1 6.26 2.55 -1.43
N THR A 2 5.94 2.85 -0.17
CA THR A 2 4.71 3.52 0.26
C THR A 2 4.40 4.81 -0.52
N ALA A 3 5.38 5.74 -0.64
CA ALA A 3 5.18 6.99 -1.39
C ALA A 3 4.80 6.79 -2.87
N LEU A 4 5.33 5.75 -3.53
CA LEU A 4 4.98 5.41 -4.91
C LEU A 4 3.56 4.83 -5.00
N ALA A 5 3.21 3.91 -4.11
CA ALA A 5 1.87 3.32 -4.05
C ALA A 5 0.79 4.36 -3.74
N VAL A 6 1.10 5.33 -2.87
CA VAL A 6 0.24 6.48 -2.56
C VAL A 6 0.05 7.40 -3.76
N ASN A 7 1.13 7.70 -4.50
CA ASN A 7 1.00 8.50 -5.72
C ASN A 7 0.15 7.78 -6.77
N ILE A 8 0.35 6.47 -6.96
CA ILE A 8 -0.50 5.65 -7.85
C ILE A 8 -1.96 5.68 -7.38
N ALA A 9 -2.19 5.60 -6.08
CA ALA A 9 -3.51 5.73 -5.47
C ALA A 9 -4.17 7.09 -5.74
N GLN A 10 -3.43 8.20 -5.64
CA GLN A 10 -4.00 9.54 -5.91
C GLN A 10 -4.49 9.74 -7.35
N PHE A 11 -3.98 8.94 -8.31
CA PHE A 11 -4.32 9.05 -9.73
C PHE A 11 -5.03 7.80 -10.30
N GLY A 12 -5.19 6.71 -9.53
CA GLY A 12 -5.58 5.39 -10.03
C GLY A 12 -6.94 4.90 -9.53
N GLY A 13 -7.67 4.21 -10.42
CA GLY A 13 -8.78 3.31 -10.04
C GLY A 13 -10.17 3.66 -10.58
N GLY A 14 -10.36 4.81 -11.25
CA GLY A 14 -11.63 5.15 -11.90
C GLY A 14 -11.58 4.94 -13.42
N PRO A 15 -12.73 4.99 -14.12
CA PRO A 15 -12.77 5.22 -15.56
C PRO A 15 -11.89 6.40 -15.96
N VAL A 16 -11.44 6.45 -17.22
CA VAL A 16 -10.61 7.56 -17.73
C VAL A 16 -11.31 8.90 -17.43
N GLY A 17 -10.68 9.73 -16.59
CA GLY A 17 -11.23 11.03 -16.17
C GLY A 17 -11.87 11.06 -14.78
N GLU A 18 -12.05 9.92 -14.11
CA GLU A 18 -12.64 9.82 -12.77
C GLU A 18 -11.64 9.31 -11.71
N LYS A 19 -11.73 9.87 -10.50
CA LYS A 19 -10.96 9.37 -9.35
C LYS A 19 -11.65 8.16 -8.74
N GLY A 20 -11.05 6.98 -8.90
CA GLY A 20 -11.44 5.79 -8.16
C GLY A 20 -11.15 5.94 -6.68
N LEU A 21 -11.91 5.24 -5.85
CA LEU A 21 -11.66 5.21 -4.42
C LEU A 21 -10.54 4.19 -4.13
N VAL A 22 -9.56 4.57 -3.32
CA VAL A 22 -8.46 3.70 -2.91
C VAL A 22 -8.63 3.25 -1.47
N LEU A 23 -8.50 1.95 -1.25
CA LEU A 23 -8.37 1.38 0.09
C LEU A 23 -6.91 0.94 0.34
N ILE A 24 -6.28 1.50 1.37
CA ILE A 24 -4.90 1.20 1.76
C ILE A 24 -4.91 0.43 3.08
N PHE A 25 -4.31 -0.75 3.10
CA PHE A 25 -3.98 -1.49 4.32
C PHE A 25 -2.52 -1.20 4.68
N SER A 26 -2.32 -0.42 5.75
CA SER A 26 -1.01 -0.03 6.26
C SER A 26 -0.67 -0.89 7.48
N LEU A 27 0.13 -1.92 7.28
CA LEU A 27 0.45 -2.92 8.30
C LEU A 27 1.70 -2.57 9.11
N GLU A 28 2.58 -1.73 8.55
CA GLU A 28 3.82 -1.28 9.21
C GLU A 28 3.66 0.08 9.91
N MET A 29 2.89 0.99 9.28
CA MET A 29 2.82 2.40 9.68
C MET A 29 1.42 2.78 10.15
N ALA A 30 1.34 3.67 11.14
CA ALA A 30 0.08 4.29 11.52
C ALA A 30 -0.46 5.19 10.40
N ALA A 31 -1.78 5.36 10.32
CA ALA A 31 -2.42 6.19 9.30
C ALA A 31 -1.89 7.64 9.31
N GLU A 32 -1.64 8.21 10.50
CA GLU A 32 -1.09 9.55 10.65
C GLU A 32 0.28 9.71 9.98
N GLN A 33 1.17 8.73 10.14
CA GLN A 33 2.50 8.76 9.54
C GLN A 33 2.43 8.62 8.01
N LEU A 34 1.47 7.83 7.53
CA LEU A 34 1.21 7.68 6.11
C LEU A 34 0.69 9.01 5.51
N VAL A 35 -0.27 9.64 6.17
CA VAL A 35 -0.83 10.96 5.78
C VAL A 35 0.25 12.04 5.76
N GLN A 36 1.14 12.10 6.76
CA GLN A 36 2.27 13.04 6.76
C GLN A 36 3.19 12.87 5.55
N ARG A 37 3.44 11.62 5.13
CA ARG A 37 4.20 11.33 3.90
C ARG A 37 3.45 11.79 2.66
N MET A 38 2.13 11.57 2.59
CA MET A 38 1.32 12.05 1.47
C MET A 38 1.36 13.57 1.37
N LEU A 39 1.21 14.25 2.51
CA LEU A 39 1.19 15.70 2.60
C LEU A 39 2.54 16.30 2.18
N GLY A 40 3.66 15.74 2.66
CA GLY A 40 4.99 16.19 2.24
C GLY A 40 5.27 15.98 0.76
N ALA A 41 4.79 14.87 0.18
CA ALA A 41 4.90 14.62 -1.26
C ALA A 41 4.05 15.61 -2.08
N GLU A 42 2.82 15.88 -1.65
CA GLU A 42 1.88 16.79 -2.32
C GLU A 42 2.32 18.25 -2.23
N ALA A 43 2.78 18.69 -1.06
CA ALA A 43 3.28 20.05 -0.82
C ALA A 43 4.72 20.27 -1.32
N ARG A 44 5.42 19.20 -1.73
CA ARG A 44 6.86 19.21 -2.07
C ARG A 44 7.74 19.75 -0.94
N VAL A 45 7.37 19.45 0.30
CA VAL A 45 8.09 19.87 1.51
C VAL A 45 8.86 18.69 2.10
N ASN A 46 10.02 18.98 2.69
CA ASN A 46 10.80 17.97 3.38
C ASN A 46 10.01 17.41 4.59
N ILE A 47 9.93 16.09 4.69
CA ILE A 47 9.23 15.42 5.79
C ILE A 47 9.85 15.72 7.17
N HIS A 48 11.15 16.02 7.21
CA HIS A 48 11.80 16.45 8.45
C HIS A 48 11.20 17.77 8.93
N ASP A 49 11.06 18.75 8.04
CA ASP A 49 10.52 20.07 8.36
C ASP A 49 9.06 19.96 8.80
N LEU A 50 8.30 19.06 8.17
CA LEU A 50 6.96 18.68 8.59
C LEU A 50 6.88 18.15 10.02
N ARG A 51 7.83 17.30 10.39
CA ARG A 51 7.85 16.68 11.72
C ARG A 51 8.32 17.66 12.81
N THR A 52 9.22 18.58 12.49
CA THR A 52 9.77 19.55 13.45
C THR A 52 8.99 20.87 13.49
N GLY A 53 8.08 21.11 12.55
CA GLY A 53 7.35 22.36 12.43
C GLY A 53 8.20 23.54 11.94
N SER A 54 9.42 23.27 11.45
CA SER A 54 10.38 24.29 11.03
C SER A 54 10.26 24.55 9.53
N PHE A 55 9.24 25.31 9.14
CA PHE A 55 8.94 25.58 7.75
C PHE A 55 9.61 26.86 7.24
N PRO A 56 10.19 26.86 6.02
CA PRO A 56 10.56 28.08 5.33
C PRO A 56 9.35 29.01 5.16
N LYS A 57 9.56 30.34 5.13
CA LYS A 57 8.48 31.29 4.80
C LYS A 57 7.87 30.92 3.44
N GLY A 58 6.55 30.72 3.39
CA GLY A 58 5.79 30.31 2.21
C GLY A 58 5.34 28.83 2.20
N ALA A 59 6.06 27.94 2.89
CA ALA A 59 5.71 26.52 2.90
C ALA A 59 4.41 26.21 3.66
N TRP A 60 3.95 27.11 4.53
CA TRP A 60 2.66 26.98 5.23
C TRP A 60 1.47 27.05 4.27
N ASP A 61 1.53 27.94 3.27
CA ASP A 61 0.45 28.10 2.30
C ASP A 61 0.39 26.86 1.38
N ASP A 62 1.56 26.40 0.90
CA ASP A 62 1.68 25.16 0.12
C ASP A 62 1.13 23.93 0.87
N LEU A 63 1.39 23.86 2.18
CA LEU A 63 0.89 22.79 3.04
C LEU A 63 -0.61 22.88 3.27
N ALA A 64 -1.15 24.08 3.48
CA ALA A 64 -2.59 24.28 3.64
C ALA A 64 -3.34 23.88 2.37
N ASP A 65 -2.83 24.28 1.20
CA ASP A 65 -3.38 23.92 -0.10
C ASP A 65 -3.29 22.41 -0.36
N ALA A 66 -2.15 21.79 -0.05
CA ALA A 66 -1.96 20.34 -0.16
C ALA A 66 -2.90 19.57 0.76
N ALA A 67 -3.08 20.03 2.01
CA ALA A 67 -4.02 19.44 2.96
C ALA A 67 -5.47 19.54 2.45
N GLY A 68 -5.84 20.68 1.86
CA GLY A 68 -7.14 20.86 1.22
C GLY A 68 -7.39 19.84 0.09
N ARG A 69 -6.41 19.62 -0.79
CA ARG A 69 -6.50 18.62 -1.86
C ARG A 69 -6.53 17.19 -1.32
N LEU A 70 -5.71 16.89 -0.32
CA LEU A 70 -5.65 15.55 0.29
C LEU A 70 -6.94 15.22 1.03
N SER A 71 -7.55 16.18 1.74
CA SER A 71 -8.83 16.00 2.43
C SER A 71 -9.99 15.65 1.49
N GLN A 72 -9.91 16.06 0.22
CA GLN A 72 -10.90 15.74 -0.81
C GLN A 72 -10.56 14.47 -1.60
N SER A 73 -9.42 13.83 -1.30
CA SER A 73 -8.99 12.62 -2.00
C SER A 73 -9.78 11.40 -1.51
N PRO A 74 -10.25 10.53 -2.41
CA PRO A 74 -11.05 9.35 -2.05
C PRO A 74 -10.16 8.20 -1.55
N ILE A 75 -9.33 8.47 -0.53
CA ILE A 75 -8.38 7.52 0.04
C ILE A 75 -8.85 7.12 1.43
N PHE A 76 -8.93 5.82 1.68
CA PHE A 76 -9.28 5.25 2.97
C PHE A 76 -8.09 4.42 3.46
N ILE A 77 -7.69 4.63 4.71
CA ILE A 77 -6.56 3.94 5.32
C ILE A 77 -7.09 3.08 6.45
N ASP A 78 -6.69 1.81 6.43
CA ASP A 78 -6.85 0.86 7.51
C ASP A 78 -5.45 0.53 8.04
N ASP A 79 -5.14 1.01 9.24
CA ASP A 79 -3.85 0.80 9.93
C ASP A 79 -3.94 -0.26 11.04
N SER A 80 -4.93 -1.17 10.93
CA SER A 80 -5.05 -2.29 11.87
C SER A 80 -3.83 -3.20 11.80
N SER A 81 -3.28 -3.53 12.98
CA SER A 81 -2.16 -4.46 13.10
C SER A 81 -2.60 -5.92 12.89
N MET A 82 -1.65 -6.76 12.45
CA MET A 82 -1.82 -8.23 12.33
C MET A 82 -3.05 -8.67 11.52
N LEU A 83 -3.17 -8.18 10.29
CA LEU A 83 -4.29 -8.50 9.40
C LEU A 83 -4.12 -9.87 8.72
N SER A 84 -5.12 -10.75 8.89
CA SER A 84 -5.16 -12.02 8.15
C SER A 84 -5.74 -11.85 6.73
N THR A 85 -5.44 -12.79 5.84
CA THR A 85 -5.99 -12.82 4.46
C THR A 85 -7.52 -12.89 4.43
N LEU A 86 -8.12 -13.58 5.40
CA LEU A 86 -9.58 -13.69 5.54
C LEU A 86 -10.22 -12.36 5.97
N GLU A 87 -9.61 -11.68 6.95
CA GLU A 87 -10.08 -10.38 7.42
C GLU A 87 -9.95 -9.31 6.35
N LEU A 88 -8.80 -9.27 5.64
CA LEU A 88 -8.61 -8.36 4.50
C LEU A 88 -9.73 -8.55 3.48
N ARG A 89 -10.00 -9.80 3.07
CA ARG A 89 -11.07 -10.11 2.12
C ARG A 89 -12.44 -9.66 2.63
N ALA A 90 -12.76 -9.90 3.91
CA ALA A 90 -14.02 -9.48 4.51
C ALA A 90 -14.18 -7.95 4.53
N ARG A 91 -13.11 -7.23 4.86
CA ARG A 91 -13.07 -5.76 4.87
C ARG A 91 -13.21 -5.18 3.47
N CYS A 92 -12.47 -5.71 2.48
CA CYS A 92 -12.59 -5.27 1.08
C CYS A 92 -14.02 -5.47 0.53
N ARG A 93 -14.67 -6.60 0.82
CA ARG A 93 -16.07 -6.85 0.40
C ARG A 93 -17.04 -5.87 1.02
N ARG A 94 -16.92 -5.65 2.34
CA ARG A 94 -17.75 -4.67 3.06
C ARG A 94 -17.54 -3.27 2.50
N PHE A 95 -16.29 -2.92 2.25
CA PHE A 95 -15.92 -1.63 1.68
C PHE A 95 -16.51 -1.44 0.28
N LYS A 96 -16.38 -2.41 -0.63
CA LYS A 96 -16.97 -2.34 -1.97
C LYS A 96 -18.50 -2.28 -1.94
N ALA A 97 -19.13 -2.99 -1.01
CA ALA A 97 -20.59 -2.94 -0.82
C ALA A 97 -21.07 -1.54 -0.36
N GLN A 98 -20.31 -0.90 0.51
CA GLN A 98 -20.58 0.47 0.97
C GLN A 98 -20.24 1.53 -0.10
N TYR A 99 -19.16 1.32 -0.84
CA TYR A 99 -18.63 2.25 -1.82
C TYR A 99 -18.48 1.56 -3.19
N LYS A 100 -19.47 1.74 -4.07
CA LYS A 100 -19.53 1.08 -5.40
C LYS A 100 -18.37 1.40 -6.34
N ARG A 101 -17.53 2.39 -6.00
CA ARG A 101 -16.42 2.90 -6.81
C ARG A 101 -15.03 2.59 -6.25
N LEU A 102 -14.89 1.49 -5.49
CA LEU A 102 -13.57 0.99 -5.11
C LEU A 102 -12.78 0.69 -6.39
N GLY A 103 -11.68 1.39 -6.58
CA GLY A 103 -10.89 1.40 -7.79
C GLY A 103 -9.49 0.82 -7.65
N LEU A 104 -8.97 0.79 -6.42
CA LEU A 104 -7.65 0.24 -6.12
C LEU A 104 -7.57 -0.21 -4.68
N ILE A 105 -6.89 -1.34 -4.44
CA ILE A 105 -6.50 -1.78 -3.12
C ILE A 105 -4.96 -1.77 -3.04
N VAL A 106 -4.42 -1.22 -1.96
CA VAL A 106 -2.98 -1.22 -1.67
C VAL A 106 -2.74 -1.96 -0.36
N VAL A 107 -1.72 -2.82 -0.31
CA VAL A 107 -1.29 -3.53 0.90
C VAL A 107 0.19 -3.25 1.16
N ASP A 108 0.49 -2.59 2.28
CA ASP A 108 1.85 -2.21 2.71
C ASP A 108 2.19 -2.85 4.06
N TYR A 109 2.85 -4.01 4.12
CA TYR A 109 3.38 -4.87 3.06
C TYR A 109 3.14 -6.35 3.40
N LEU A 110 3.21 -7.24 2.40
CA LEU A 110 2.70 -8.62 2.48
C LEU A 110 3.21 -9.44 3.65
N GLN A 111 4.49 -9.33 3.98
CA GLN A 111 5.14 -10.18 4.97
C GLN A 111 4.64 -9.95 6.40
N LEU A 112 3.93 -8.83 6.65
CA LEU A 112 3.26 -8.52 7.92
C LEU A 112 1.83 -9.07 8.02
N MET A 113 1.30 -9.62 6.93
CA MET A 113 0.04 -10.35 6.97
C MET A 113 0.26 -11.76 7.52
N ASN A 114 -0.78 -12.28 8.15
CA ASN A 114 -0.82 -13.67 8.62
C ASN A 114 -1.66 -14.51 7.66
N SER A 115 -1.18 -15.72 7.34
CA SER A 115 -2.02 -16.70 6.67
C SER A 115 -3.16 -17.13 7.60
N SER A 116 -4.34 -17.35 7.03
CA SER A 116 -5.49 -17.94 7.74
C SER A 116 -5.24 -19.40 8.16
N LYS A 117 -4.27 -20.07 7.53
CA LYS A 117 -3.82 -21.43 7.84
C LYS A 117 -2.49 -21.39 8.59
N LYS A 118 -2.31 -22.31 9.54
CA LYS A 118 -1.00 -22.54 10.17
C LYS A 118 -0.04 -23.11 9.13
N ILE A 119 0.99 -22.35 8.79
CA ILE A 119 2.02 -22.71 7.82
C ILE A 119 3.38 -22.56 8.49
N GLU A 120 4.23 -23.58 8.40
CA GLU A 120 5.54 -23.58 9.06
C GLU A 120 6.60 -22.81 8.28
N SER A 121 6.53 -22.85 6.95
CA SER A 121 7.46 -22.13 6.09
C SER A 121 6.93 -20.74 5.76
N LYS A 122 7.71 -19.69 6.12
CA LYS A 122 7.38 -18.31 5.75
C LYS A 122 7.21 -18.13 4.24
N GLN A 123 7.94 -18.92 3.44
CA GLN A 123 7.85 -18.88 1.98
C GLN A 123 6.49 -19.39 1.49
N GLN A 124 6.00 -20.49 2.08
CA GLN A 124 4.66 -21.03 1.79
C GLN A 124 3.56 -20.10 2.29
N GLU A 125 3.79 -19.40 3.41
CA GLU A 125 2.85 -18.41 3.94
C GLU A 125 2.70 -17.24 2.97
N VAL A 126 3.80 -16.65 2.50
CA VAL A 126 3.75 -15.54 1.54
C VAL A 126 3.12 -15.98 0.21
N ALA A 127 3.37 -17.22 -0.23
CA ALA A 127 2.71 -17.81 -1.39
C ALA A 127 1.18 -17.94 -1.20
N GLU A 128 0.72 -18.32 -0.01
CA GLU A 128 -0.71 -18.36 0.31
C GLU A 128 -1.32 -16.96 0.30
N ILE A 129 -0.65 -15.99 0.90
CA ILE A 129 -1.08 -14.59 0.93
C ILE A 129 -1.22 -14.05 -0.50
N SER A 130 -0.23 -14.30 -1.36
CA SER A 130 -0.26 -13.86 -2.76
C SER A 130 -1.46 -14.41 -3.52
N ARG A 131 -1.71 -15.73 -3.44
CA ARG A 131 -2.92 -16.36 -4.03
C ARG A 131 -4.21 -15.78 -3.47
N SER A 132 -4.27 -15.55 -2.17
CA SER A 132 -5.43 -14.96 -1.50
C SER A 132 -5.70 -13.54 -2.00
N LEU A 133 -4.67 -12.72 -2.20
CA LEU A 133 -4.82 -11.38 -2.78
C LEU A 133 -5.23 -11.43 -4.26
N LYS A 134 -4.69 -12.36 -5.05
CA LYS A 134 -5.14 -12.58 -6.44
C LYS A 134 -6.62 -12.95 -6.51
N ALA A 135 -7.07 -13.80 -5.58
CA ALA A 135 -8.48 -14.16 -5.46
C ALA A 135 -9.35 -12.95 -5.10
N VAL A 136 -8.90 -12.09 -4.18
CA VAL A 136 -9.57 -10.82 -3.84
C VAL A 136 -9.66 -9.90 -5.06
N ALA A 137 -8.56 -9.73 -5.80
CA ALA A 137 -8.53 -8.91 -7.01
C ALA A 137 -9.54 -9.38 -8.06
N ARG A 138 -9.63 -10.70 -8.28
CA ARG A 138 -10.58 -11.31 -9.22
C ARG A 138 -12.02 -11.23 -8.74
N GLU A 139 -12.30 -11.56 -7.48
CA GLU A 139 -13.64 -11.51 -6.90
C GLU A 139 -14.21 -10.09 -6.92
N LEU A 140 -13.36 -9.11 -6.61
CA LEU A 140 -13.77 -7.72 -6.55
C LEU A 140 -13.58 -6.98 -7.86
N GLU A 141 -13.00 -7.59 -8.90
CA GLU A 141 -12.68 -6.90 -10.16
C GLU A 141 -11.95 -5.56 -9.94
N VAL A 142 -11.05 -5.55 -8.96
CA VAL A 142 -10.32 -4.34 -8.53
C VAL A 142 -8.83 -4.66 -8.53
N PRO A 143 -7.97 -3.80 -9.11
CA PRO A 143 -6.53 -3.99 -9.06
C PRO A 143 -6.03 -3.96 -7.61
N VAL A 144 -5.09 -4.86 -7.30
CA VAL A 144 -4.45 -4.95 -5.99
C VAL A 144 -2.95 -4.70 -6.16
N ILE A 145 -2.42 -3.68 -5.48
CA ILE A 145 -0.98 -3.43 -5.39
C ILE A 145 -0.50 -3.95 -4.04
N ALA A 146 0.34 -4.96 -4.07
CA ALA A 146 0.97 -5.53 -2.90
C ALA A 146 2.45 -5.10 -2.84
N LEU A 147 2.83 -4.45 -1.74
CA LEU A 147 4.24 -4.17 -1.49
C LEU A 147 4.90 -5.39 -0.87
N SER A 148 6.10 -5.70 -1.36
CA SER A 148 6.93 -6.79 -0.85
C SER A 148 8.32 -6.26 -0.51
N GLN A 149 8.89 -6.75 0.59
CA GLN A 149 10.31 -6.53 0.89
C GLN A 149 11.16 -7.64 0.25
N LEU A 150 12.32 -7.26 -0.28
CA LEU A 150 13.29 -8.20 -0.84
C LEU A 150 14.14 -8.81 0.27
N SER A 151 14.69 -10.00 0.01
CA SER A 151 15.71 -10.58 0.88
C SER A 151 16.95 -9.69 0.94
N ARG A 152 17.60 -9.63 2.13
CA ARG A 152 18.87 -8.91 2.31
C ARG A 152 20.04 -9.51 1.51
N ALA A 153 19.86 -10.70 0.93
CA ALA A 153 20.82 -11.32 0.02
C ALA A 153 21.20 -10.45 -1.19
N VAL A 154 20.33 -9.49 -1.58
CA VAL A 154 20.66 -8.51 -2.64
C VAL A 154 21.84 -7.61 -2.26
N GLU A 155 22.05 -7.36 -0.96
CA GLU A 155 23.07 -6.41 -0.47
C GLU A 155 24.48 -6.99 -0.53
N SER A 156 24.62 -8.32 -0.51
CA SER A 156 25.91 -9.02 -0.55
C SER A 156 26.42 -9.28 -1.97
N ARG A 157 25.62 -8.99 -3.00
CA ARG A 157 26.03 -9.13 -4.40
C ARG A 157 26.82 -7.90 -4.86
N ASN A 158 27.77 -8.13 -5.77
CA ASN A 158 28.46 -7.05 -6.48
C ASN A 158 27.47 -6.21 -7.30
N GLU A 159 26.49 -6.85 -7.94
CA GLU A 159 25.39 -6.17 -8.62
C GLU A 159 24.14 -6.14 -7.74
N LYS A 160 23.77 -4.93 -7.29
CA LYS A 160 22.66 -4.67 -6.36
C LYS A 160 21.32 -4.40 -7.04
N LYS A 161 21.24 -4.65 -8.35
CA LYS A 161 19.98 -4.53 -9.10
C LYS A 161 19.04 -5.65 -8.64
N PRO A 162 17.79 -5.35 -8.25
CA PRO A 162 16.82 -6.38 -7.90
C PRO A 162 16.56 -7.34 -9.06
N GLN A 163 16.50 -8.62 -8.74
CA GLN A 163 16.16 -9.72 -9.63
C GLN A 163 14.92 -10.44 -9.10
N LEU A 164 14.20 -11.14 -9.97
CA LEU A 164 13.06 -11.98 -9.55
C LEU A 164 13.47 -13.03 -8.51
N SER A 165 14.71 -13.50 -8.59
CA SER A 165 15.32 -14.38 -7.59
C SER A 165 15.46 -13.75 -6.19
N ASP A 166 15.35 -12.43 -6.04
CA ASP A 166 15.38 -11.75 -4.73
C ASP A 166 14.00 -11.75 -4.04
N LEU A 167 12.95 -12.03 -4.80
CA LEU A 167 11.61 -12.36 -4.31
C LEU A 167 11.48 -13.87 -4.01
N ARG A 168 12.52 -14.68 -4.26
CA ARG A 168 12.47 -16.16 -4.33
C ARG A 168 12.28 -16.87 -3.00
N ASP A 169 12.33 -16.16 -1.87
CA ASP A 169 11.65 -16.62 -0.66
C ASP A 169 10.11 -16.65 -0.83
N SER A 170 9.59 -16.43 -2.04
CA SER A 170 8.18 -16.37 -2.40
C SER A 170 7.98 -16.66 -3.90
N GLY A 171 8.54 -17.75 -4.44
CA GLY A 171 8.44 -18.10 -5.88
C GLY A 171 7.01 -18.19 -6.45
N ALA A 172 5.98 -18.26 -5.59
CA ALA A 172 4.58 -18.17 -6.02
C ALA A 172 4.15 -16.73 -6.39
N ILE A 173 4.74 -15.68 -5.80
CA ILE A 173 4.40 -14.29 -6.13
C ILE A 173 4.63 -14.02 -7.63
N GLU A 174 5.72 -14.55 -8.19
CA GLU A 174 6.02 -14.40 -9.62
C GLU A 174 4.98 -15.08 -10.51
N GLN A 175 4.48 -16.24 -10.09
CA GLN A 175 3.48 -17.00 -10.84
C GLN A 175 2.08 -16.41 -10.71
N ASP A 176 1.77 -15.79 -9.57
CA ASP A 176 0.45 -15.28 -9.24
C ASP A 176 0.24 -13.81 -9.68
N ALA A 177 1.31 -13.03 -9.85
CA ALA A 177 1.28 -11.63 -10.28
C ALA A 177 0.53 -11.44 -11.61
#